data_AF-A0A9P5HHN1-F1
#
_entry.id   AF-A0A9P5HHN1-F1
#
_cell.length_a   1.000
_cell.length_b   1.000
_cell.length_c   1.000
_cell.angle_alpha   90.00
_cell.angle_beta   90.00
_cell.angle_gamma   90.00
#
_symmetry.space_group_name_H-M   'P 1'
#
loop_
_entity.id
_entity.type
_entity.pdbx_description
1 polymer ?
#
loop_
_entity_poly.entity_id
_entity_poly.type
_entity_poly.pdbx_seq_one_letter_code
_entity_poly.pdbx_strand_id
1 'polypeptide(L)'
;MSGLEAIGAAASIIGVIGALKTCIDLLDIISTARGADMELENLLVHLQWQRIRFSCWVQETGFTEAIVQDDERQDMRDSDMMTLLPHDFHRGHILSHIQRSVANMNMSLQAARPTLERYFPNQASSSGSWRKRLDRFLNPSTALNGAVLRETEAEQLKLGLWARIRWASGDEKELSRLVDTLRKYNAELADLLPFYRMARFERRIGRVLVTTRQLAASMADIGLNNNTTSDVDAGEVGRQYSLMARLLESRHETDALETDSPKPAEENSQRALAALSTASRYASRVAASQASLYLRASEFQFDKHGAEGFRTQEFGFRETSPVIIEWRHYSSEETRETLSGVDARVHMLAMQLQQLSALAHTGVLPCLGYFHDEKRCRYGIVFRYPGENSAASPTSLEHRLSQDQPRHIRRDLEDRLRAARSLVGTVYQMLSVNWLHKSISSSNILLFEGDRDSHTVESPFLGGFSLTRRDNDLEPTDL
;
A
#
# COMPACT_ATOMS: atom_id res chain seq x y z
N MET A 1 43.69 34.45 10.33
CA MET A 1 43.03 34.07 9.05
C MET A 1 43.83 32.96 8.40
N SER A 2 43.22 32.19 7.50
CA SER A 2 43.69 30.91 6.94
C SER A 2 43.68 29.74 7.92
N GLY A 3 42.85 28.74 7.60
CA GLY A 3 42.54 27.58 8.46
C GLY A 3 41.20 26.93 8.11
N LEU A 4 40.87 26.82 6.81
CA LEU A 4 39.55 26.35 6.35
C LEU A 4 39.57 25.71 4.94
N GLU A 5 40.72 25.21 4.48
CA GLU A 5 40.86 24.49 3.20
C GLU A 5 41.37 23.05 3.39
N ALA A 6 40.85 22.37 4.40
CA ALA A 6 41.08 20.95 4.63
C ALA A 6 39.74 20.22 4.86
N ILE A 7 39.10 19.86 3.75
CA ILE A 7 38.37 18.59 3.48
C ILE A 7 37.99 18.65 1.99
N GLY A 8 38.98 18.33 1.15
CA GLY A 8 38.80 18.21 -0.30
C GLY A 8 38.33 16.81 -0.67
N ALA A 9 37.03 16.56 -0.62
CA ALA A 9 36.38 15.43 -1.27
C ALA A 9 34.89 15.76 -1.49
N ALA A 10 34.57 16.36 -2.63
CA ALA A 10 33.21 16.33 -3.14
C ALA A 10 32.93 14.88 -3.55
N ALA A 11 32.28 14.10 -2.69
CA ALA A 11 32.15 12.67 -2.96
C ALA A 11 31.05 12.41 -4.00
N SER A 12 31.35 11.44 -4.87
CA SER A 12 30.47 10.92 -5.91
C SER A 12 29.13 10.42 -5.39
N ILE A 13 28.09 10.53 -6.22
CA ILE A 13 26.78 9.90 -6.01
C ILE A 13 26.91 8.37 -6.10
N ILE A 14 27.83 7.88 -6.93
CA ILE A 14 28.24 6.47 -6.94
C ILE A 14 28.67 6.02 -5.53
N GLY A 15 29.42 6.84 -4.81
CA GLY A 15 29.80 6.61 -3.41
C GLY A 15 28.60 6.59 -2.44
N VAL A 16 27.59 7.45 -2.66
CA VAL A 16 26.33 7.41 -1.90
C VAL A 16 25.58 6.12 -2.19
N ILE A 17 25.45 5.72 -3.45
CA ILE A 17 24.76 4.51 -3.89
C ILE A 17 25.42 3.25 -3.31
N GLY A 18 26.76 3.16 -3.36
CA GLY A 18 27.50 2.06 -2.74
C GLY A 18 27.27 1.98 -1.21
N ALA A 19 27.23 3.12 -0.53
CA ALA A 19 26.89 3.17 0.89
C ALA A 19 25.43 2.80 1.17
N LEU A 20 24.47 3.23 0.34
CA LEU A 20 23.07 2.83 0.44
C LEU A 20 22.88 1.32 0.23
N LYS A 21 23.49 0.74 -0.82
CA LYS A 21 23.54 -0.71 -1.06
C LYS A 21 24.02 -1.44 0.20
N THR A 22 25.15 -1.01 0.75
CA THR A 22 25.73 -1.59 1.96
C THR A 22 24.82 -1.47 3.19
N CYS A 23 24.17 -0.32 3.41
CA CYS A 23 23.19 -0.15 4.49
C CYS A 23 21.99 -1.09 4.34
N ILE A 24 21.45 -1.24 3.11
CA ILE A 24 20.32 -2.15 2.83
C ILE A 24 20.73 -3.59 3.12
N ASP A 25 21.91 -4.02 2.67
CA ASP A 25 22.43 -5.37 2.91
C ASP A 25 22.52 -5.70 4.41
N LEU A 26 23.07 -4.78 5.21
CA LEU A 26 23.25 -4.97 6.65
C LEU A 26 21.93 -4.87 7.43
N LEU A 27 20.98 -4.07 6.97
CA LEU A 27 19.63 -4.00 7.54
C LEU A 27 18.76 -5.22 7.15
N ASP A 28 19.05 -5.88 6.03
CA ASP A 28 18.36 -7.10 5.60
C ASP A 28 18.74 -8.33 6.44
N ILE A 29 19.95 -8.36 7.03
CA ILE A 29 20.32 -9.35 8.08
C ILE A 29 19.30 -9.34 9.24
N ILE A 30 18.70 -8.18 9.52
CA ILE A 30 17.70 -8.01 10.57
C ILE A 30 16.32 -8.51 10.11
N SER A 31 16.05 -8.64 8.81
CA SER A 31 14.73 -9.05 8.28
C SER A 31 14.43 -10.54 8.48
N THR A 32 15.46 -11.37 8.65
CA THR A 32 15.34 -12.83 8.84
C THR A 32 15.05 -13.25 10.28
N ALA A 33 15.08 -12.32 11.24
CA ALA A 33 14.83 -12.61 12.65
C ALA A 33 13.33 -12.71 12.93
N ARG A 34 12.80 -13.95 13.05
CA ARG A 34 11.44 -14.24 13.51
C ARG A 34 11.50 -15.01 14.83
N GLY A 35 10.64 -14.64 15.79
CA GLY A 35 10.51 -15.33 17.08
C GLY A 35 11.77 -15.27 17.95
N ALA A 36 12.20 -14.07 18.33
CA ALA A 36 13.31 -13.85 19.25
C ALA A 36 12.92 -14.08 20.73
N ASP A 37 13.92 -14.29 21.60
CA ASP A 37 13.77 -14.21 23.06
C ASP A 37 13.33 -12.79 23.49
N MET A 38 12.60 -12.65 24.62
CA MET A 38 12.03 -11.36 25.07
C MET A 38 13.08 -10.25 25.22
N GLU A 39 14.30 -10.61 25.63
CA GLU A 39 15.45 -9.69 25.79
C GLU A 39 15.92 -9.11 24.45
N LEU A 40 15.71 -9.83 23.35
CA LEU A 40 16.10 -9.47 21.98
C LEU A 40 14.92 -8.88 21.18
N GLU A 41 13.68 -9.24 21.50
CA GLU A 41 12.47 -8.82 20.79
C GLU A 41 12.28 -7.30 20.74
N ASN A 42 12.41 -6.61 21.87
CA ASN A 42 12.24 -5.14 21.93
C ASN A 42 13.27 -4.43 21.02
N LEU A 43 14.55 -4.81 21.13
CA LEU A 43 15.61 -4.23 20.32
C LEU A 43 15.45 -4.58 18.83
N LEU A 44 15.01 -5.80 18.54
CA LEU A 44 14.66 -6.22 17.18
C LEU A 44 13.55 -5.34 16.60
N VAL A 45 12.47 -5.07 17.33
CA VAL A 45 11.36 -4.19 16.89
C VAL A 45 11.86 -2.79 16.60
N HIS A 46 12.72 -2.21 17.45
CA HIS A 46 13.33 -0.91 17.16
C HIS A 46 14.25 -0.93 15.92
N LEU A 47 15.00 -2.01 15.68
CA LEU A 47 15.82 -2.18 14.48
C LEU A 47 14.95 -2.37 13.21
N GLN A 48 13.86 -3.16 13.28
CA GLN A 48 12.86 -3.26 12.20
C GLN A 48 12.28 -1.88 11.87
N TRP A 49 11.92 -1.10 12.90
CA TRP A 49 11.37 0.25 12.75
C TRP A 49 12.35 1.18 12.03
N GLN A 50 13.63 1.19 12.42
CA GLN A 50 14.64 1.98 11.71
C GLN A 50 14.90 1.48 10.29
N ARG A 51 14.82 0.17 10.02
CA ARG A 51 14.88 -0.35 8.64
C ARG A 51 13.72 0.15 7.80
N ILE A 52 12.48 0.13 8.32
CA ILE A 52 11.30 0.60 7.59
C ILE A 52 11.44 2.08 7.24
N ARG A 53 11.80 2.93 8.22
CA ARG A 53 12.04 4.37 7.96
C ARG A 53 13.10 4.58 6.87
N PHE A 54 14.25 3.90 6.97
CA PHE A 54 15.31 4.00 5.96
C PHE A 54 14.85 3.54 4.57
N SER A 55 14.14 2.40 4.50
CA SER A 55 13.63 1.84 3.24
C SER A 55 12.63 2.77 2.54
N CYS A 56 11.71 3.36 3.30
CA CYS A 56 10.71 4.30 2.77
C CYS A 56 11.38 5.59 2.27
N TRP A 57 12.43 6.03 2.96
CA TRP A 57 13.22 7.20 2.55
C TRP A 57 13.98 6.96 1.23
N VAL A 58 14.63 5.80 1.06
CA VAL A 58 15.33 5.41 -0.20
C VAL A 58 14.36 5.30 -1.40
N GLN A 59 13.07 5.03 -1.16
CA GLN A 59 12.04 5.08 -2.21
C GLN A 59 11.63 6.52 -2.57
N GLU A 60 11.28 7.35 -1.58
CA GLU A 60 10.76 8.72 -1.84
C GLU A 60 11.81 9.68 -2.39
N THR A 61 13.10 9.33 -2.29
CA THR A 61 14.24 10.08 -2.84
C THR A 61 14.70 9.64 -4.23
N GLY A 62 14.12 8.58 -4.80
CA GLY A 62 14.48 8.07 -6.13
C GLY A 62 15.77 7.24 -6.20
N PHE A 63 16.55 7.15 -5.12
CA PHE A 63 17.78 6.32 -5.08
C PHE A 63 17.52 4.84 -5.40
N THR A 64 16.30 4.35 -5.24
CA THR A 64 15.91 2.99 -5.65
C THR A 64 16.21 2.71 -7.13
N GLU A 65 15.90 3.64 -8.05
CA GLU A 65 16.17 3.46 -9.48
C GLU A 65 17.68 3.58 -9.77
N ALA A 66 18.36 4.52 -9.10
CA ALA A 66 19.82 4.67 -9.22
C ALA A 66 20.58 3.40 -8.77
N ILE A 67 20.16 2.77 -7.67
CA ILE A 67 20.71 1.49 -7.18
C ILE A 67 20.51 0.35 -8.20
N VAL A 68 19.37 0.31 -8.88
CA VAL A 68 19.06 -0.70 -9.91
C VAL A 68 19.84 -0.45 -11.19
N GLN A 69 19.91 0.78 -11.69
CA GLN A 69 20.69 1.11 -12.89
C GLN A 69 22.20 0.91 -12.66
N ASP A 70 22.72 1.21 -11.47
CA ASP A 70 24.12 0.92 -11.06
C ASP A 70 24.42 -0.58 -10.90
N ASP A 71 23.40 -1.43 -10.72
CA ASP A 71 23.54 -2.90 -10.76
C ASP A 71 23.46 -3.45 -12.20
N GLU A 72 22.53 -2.92 -13.01
CA GLU A 72 22.27 -3.38 -14.39
C GLU A 72 23.29 -2.82 -15.41
N ARG A 73 23.93 -1.68 -15.13
CA ARG A 73 24.88 -1.00 -16.02
C ARG A 73 26.18 -0.69 -15.28
N GLN A 74 27.17 -1.54 -15.47
CA GLN A 74 28.55 -1.26 -15.05
C GLN A 74 29.06 0.02 -15.76
N ASP A 75 29.86 0.82 -15.05
CA ASP A 75 30.51 2.07 -15.50
C ASP A 75 29.61 3.30 -15.79
N MET A 76 28.47 3.45 -15.09
CA MET A 76 27.72 4.72 -15.12
C MET A 76 28.46 5.89 -14.44
N ARG A 77 28.35 7.10 -15.00
CA ARG A 77 29.01 8.31 -14.46
C ARG A 77 28.13 9.01 -13.42
N ASP A 78 28.75 9.79 -12.53
CA ASP A 78 28.03 10.65 -11.57
C ASP A 78 27.03 11.62 -12.23
N SER A 79 27.35 12.12 -13.44
CA SER A 79 26.43 12.95 -14.24
C SER A 79 25.14 12.21 -14.58
N ASP A 80 25.26 10.94 -14.91
CA ASP A 80 24.17 10.12 -15.43
C ASP A 80 23.32 9.64 -14.25
N MET A 81 23.97 9.24 -13.16
CA MET A 81 23.34 8.97 -11.86
C MET A 81 22.57 10.19 -11.30
N MET A 82 23.10 11.41 -11.47
CA MET A 82 22.37 12.63 -11.09
C MET A 82 21.01 12.71 -11.79
N THR A 83 20.94 12.39 -13.09
CA THR A 83 19.68 12.51 -13.86
C THR A 83 18.57 11.56 -13.39
N LEU A 84 18.91 10.51 -12.64
CA LEU A 84 17.94 9.57 -12.05
C LEU A 84 17.32 10.09 -10.75
N LEU A 85 17.94 11.08 -10.09
CA LEU A 85 17.43 11.66 -8.85
C LEU A 85 16.48 12.84 -9.13
N PRO A 86 15.42 13.03 -8.33
CA PRO A 86 14.57 14.22 -8.41
C PRO A 86 15.34 15.53 -8.19
N HIS A 87 14.93 16.60 -8.87
CA HIS A 87 15.61 17.90 -8.85
C HIS A 87 15.76 18.51 -7.45
N ASP A 88 14.90 18.17 -6.49
CA ASP A 88 15.01 18.60 -5.10
C ASP A 88 16.36 18.20 -4.48
N PHE A 89 16.89 17.03 -4.85
CA PHE A 89 18.11 16.45 -4.29
C PHE A 89 19.39 16.83 -5.07
N HIS A 90 19.28 17.54 -6.20
CA HIS A 90 20.44 18.02 -6.98
C HIS A 90 21.22 19.14 -6.30
N ARG A 91 20.68 19.75 -5.23
CA ARG A 91 21.37 20.82 -4.48
C ARG A 91 22.58 20.23 -3.74
N GLY A 92 23.78 20.70 -4.09
CA GLY A 92 25.05 20.17 -3.53
C GLY A 92 25.10 20.10 -2.00
N HIS A 93 24.47 21.03 -1.28
CA HIS A 93 24.40 20.97 0.19
C HIS A 93 23.45 19.88 0.72
N ILE A 94 22.31 19.62 0.04
CA ILE A 94 21.38 18.53 0.37
C ILE A 94 22.09 17.19 0.11
N LEU A 95 22.70 17.04 -1.07
CA LEU A 95 23.45 15.84 -1.42
C LEU A 95 24.63 15.60 -0.46
N SER A 96 25.36 16.64 -0.05
CA SER A 96 26.43 16.54 0.95
C SER A 96 25.91 16.11 2.33
N HIS A 97 24.69 16.52 2.69
CA HIS A 97 24.05 16.11 3.95
C HIS A 97 23.65 14.62 3.87
N ILE A 98 22.97 14.21 2.79
CA ILE A 98 22.62 12.81 2.50
C ILE A 98 23.87 11.93 2.56
N GLN A 99 24.91 12.30 1.81
CA GLN A 99 26.17 11.58 1.74
C GLN A 99 26.80 11.41 3.12
N ARG A 100 26.81 12.47 3.96
CA ARG A 100 27.33 12.40 5.33
C ARG A 100 26.52 11.47 6.22
N SER A 101 25.20 11.63 6.28
CA SER A 101 24.34 10.84 7.16
C SER A 101 24.29 9.37 6.73
N VAL A 102 24.26 9.08 5.42
CA VAL A 102 24.35 7.72 4.87
C VAL A 102 25.73 7.10 5.11
N ALA A 103 26.83 7.82 4.88
CA ALA A 103 28.17 7.28 5.12
C ALA A 103 28.41 6.97 6.61
N ASN A 104 27.96 7.86 7.51
CA ASN A 104 28.03 7.61 8.95
C ASN A 104 27.16 6.42 9.36
N MET A 105 25.93 6.31 8.84
CA MET A 105 25.06 5.16 9.06
C MET A 105 25.72 3.85 8.61
N ASN A 106 26.34 3.85 7.42
CA ASN A 106 27.07 2.70 6.89
C ASN A 106 28.24 2.30 7.81
N MET A 107 29.04 3.27 8.28
CA MET A 107 30.12 3.00 9.24
C MET A 107 29.61 2.37 10.54
N SER A 108 28.48 2.87 11.09
CA SER A 108 27.88 2.30 12.31
C SER A 108 27.33 0.90 12.10
N LEU A 109 26.68 0.63 10.95
CA LEU A 109 26.19 -0.70 10.61
C LEU A 109 27.34 -1.70 10.39
N GLN A 110 28.42 -1.29 9.72
CA GLN A 110 29.62 -2.12 9.52
C GLN A 110 30.33 -2.42 10.84
N ALA A 111 30.41 -1.45 11.75
CA ALA A 111 30.98 -1.67 13.09
C ALA A 111 30.17 -2.70 13.89
N ALA A 112 28.84 -2.64 13.84
CA ALA A 112 27.95 -3.57 14.55
C ALA A 112 27.72 -4.91 13.83
N ARG A 113 28.17 -5.05 12.57
CA ARG A 113 28.03 -6.26 11.74
C ARG A 113 28.37 -7.58 12.46
N PRO A 114 29.52 -7.77 13.12
CA PRO A 114 29.86 -9.05 13.76
C PRO A 114 28.97 -9.39 14.96
N THR A 115 28.25 -8.41 15.50
CA THR A 115 27.24 -8.59 16.55
C THR A 115 25.87 -8.88 15.92
N LEU A 116 25.50 -8.21 14.82
CA LEU A 116 24.30 -8.56 14.05
C LEU A 116 24.35 -10.00 13.51
N GLU A 117 25.42 -10.41 12.83
CA GLU A 117 25.58 -11.76 12.25
C GLU A 117 25.58 -12.87 13.33
N ARG A 118 25.93 -12.54 14.59
CA ARG A 118 25.95 -13.47 15.73
C ARG A 118 24.54 -13.80 16.24
N TYR A 119 23.64 -12.82 16.27
CA TYR A 119 22.28 -12.97 16.78
C TYR A 119 21.24 -13.22 15.68
N PHE A 120 21.57 -12.85 14.45
CA PHE A 120 20.72 -13.01 13.28
C PHE A 120 21.46 -13.84 12.21
N PRO A 121 21.65 -15.16 12.43
CA PRO A 121 22.38 -16.01 11.50
C PRO A 121 21.70 -16.05 10.13
N ASN A 122 22.51 -15.78 9.12
CA ASN A 122 22.11 -15.39 7.77
C ASN A 122 21.32 -16.50 7.02
N GLN A 123 19.99 -16.35 6.87
CA GLN A 123 19.24 -17.13 5.88
C GLN A 123 19.46 -16.56 4.47
N ALA A 124 20.58 -16.96 3.89
CA ALA A 124 20.95 -16.79 2.48
C ALA A 124 20.70 -15.38 1.90
N SER A 125 21.74 -14.54 1.97
CA SER A 125 21.92 -13.39 1.07
C SER A 125 21.49 -13.77 -0.35
N SER A 126 20.35 -13.25 -0.79
CA SER A 126 19.68 -13.79 -1.98
C SER A 126 20.46 -13.40 -3.23
N SER A 127 20.97 -14.39 -3.97
CA SER A 127 21.79 -14.23 -5.18
C SER A 127 21.02 -13.74 -6.42
N GLY A 128 20.09 -12.79 -6.23
CA GLY A 128 19.31 -12.15 -7.28
C GLY A 128 19.69 -10.69 -7.48
N SER A 129 19.45 -10.18 -8.68
CA SER A 129 19.55 -8.76 -9.07
C SER A 129 18.96 -7.82 -8.02
N TRP A 130 19.56 -6.65 -7.81
CA TRP A 130 19.10 -5.65 -6.84
C TRP A 130 17.62 -5.30 -6.98
N ARG A 131 17.08 -5.30 -8.20
CA ARG A 131 15.65 -5.12 -8.49
C ARG A 131 14.73 -6.06 -7.69
N LYS A 132 15.07 -7.35 -7.60
CA LYS A 132 14.31 -8.37 -6.84
C LYS A 132 14.54 -8.29 -5.33
N ARG A 133 15.73 -7.86 -4.92
CA ARG A 133 16.09 -7.67 -3.50
C ARG A 133 15.32 -6.48 -2.92
N LEU A 134 15.34 -5.36 -3.64
CA LEU A 134 14.56 -4.17 -3.35
C LEU A 134 13.06 -4.49 -3.35
N ASP A 135 12.52 -5.18 -4.35
CA ASP A 135 11.09 -5.52 -4.35
C ASP A 135 10.64 -6.29 -3.08
N ARG A 136 11.41 -7.29 -2.65
CA ARG A 136 11.16 -8.00 -1.37
C ARG A 136 11.28 -7.10 -0.15
N PHE A 137 12.30 -6.25 -0.11
CA PHE A 137 12.59 -5.31 0.98
C PHE A 137 11.53 -4.20 1.09
N LEU A 138 10.89 -3.84 -0.03
CA LEU A 138 9.97 -2.71 -0.16
C LEU A 138 8.48 -3.11 -0.18
N ASN A 139 8.16 -4.37 -0.50
CA ASN A 139 6.80 -4.92 -0.52
C ASN A 139 6.65 -6.16 0.39
N PRO A 140 6.85 -6.04 1.72
CA PRO A 140 6.82 -7.19 2.64
C PRO A 140 5.50 -7.97 2.67
N SER A 141 4.39 -7.36 2.26
CA SER A 141 3.10 -8.03 2.04
C SER A 141 3.16 -9.17 1.01
N THR A 142 3.98 -9.05 -0.03
CA THR A 142 4.17 -10.13 -1.02
C THR A 142 4.94 -11.31 -0.44
N ALA A 143 5.93 -11.04 0.42
CA ALA A 143 6.67 -12.05 1.18
C ALA A 143 5.79 -12.74 2.24
N LEU A 144 4.80 -12.04 2.80
CA LEU A 144 3.84 -12.60 3.74
C LEU A 144 2.88 -13.60 3.08
N ASN A 145 2.34 -13.32 1.89
CA ASN A 145 1.50 -14.29 1.17
C ASN A 145 2.24 -15.61 0.86
N GLY A 146 3.55 -15.54 0.56
CA GLY A 146 4.40 -16.73 0.41
C GLY A 146 4.80 -17.40 1.73
N ALA A 147 4.62 -16.72 2.87
CA ALA A 147 4.99 -17.21 4.20
C ALA A 147 3.81 -17.74 5.02
N VAL A 148 2.57 -17.33 4.74
CA VAL A 148 1.35 -17.98 5.30
C VAL A 148 1.29 -19.46 4.89
N LEU A 149 1.80 -19.79 3.70
CA LEU A 149 2.00 -21.19 3.25
C LEU A 149 3.18 -21.92 3.94
N ARG A 150 3.90 -21.26 4.86
CA ARG A 150 5.05 -21.79 5.61
C ARG A 150 4.98 -21.46 7.11
N GLU A 151 3.77 -21.36 7.67
CA GLU A 151 3.58 -21.23 9.13
C GLU A 151 3.91 -22.52 9.91
N THR A 152 4.17 -23.63 9.22
CA THR A 152 4.71 -24.85 9.81
C THR A 152 6.22 -24.68 10.09
N GLU A 153 6.57 -24.64 11.38
CA GLU A 153 7.93 -24.88 11.92
C GLU A 153 9.00 -23.80 11.64
N ALA A 154 8.74 -22.55 12.06
CA ALA A 154 9.82 -21.60 12.35
C ALA A 154 10.28 -21.74 13.83
N GLU A 155 11.46 -22.30 14.06
CA GLU A 155 12.04 -22.42 15.41
C GLU A 155 12.31 -21.04 16.04
N GLN A 156 11.88 -20.84 17.29
CA GLN A 156 12.19 -19.64 18.05
C GLN A 156 13.69 -19.54 18.34
N LEU A 157 14.28 -18.37 18.12
CA LEU A 157 15.68 -18.04 18.43
C LEU A 157 15.89 -17.91 19.95
N LYS A 158 15.98 -19.07 20.62
CA LYS A 158 16.28 -19.18 22.06
C LYS A 158 17.78 -18.98 22.30
N LEU A 159 18.13 -17.93 23.04
CA LEU A 159 19.52 -17.61 23.35
C LEU A 159 20.13 -18.65 24.29
N GLY A 160 21.21 -19.30 23.85
CA GLY A 160 22.00 -20.18 24.71
C GLY A 160 22.63 -19.43 25.90
N LEU A 161 22.91 -20.15 27.00
CA LEU A 161 23.35 -19.56 28.27
C LEU A 161 24.53 -18.56 28.11
N TRP A 162 25.54 -18.93 27.32
CA TRP A 162 26.70 -18.09 27.02
C TRP A 162 26.40 -16.90 26.10
N ALA A 163 25.37 -17.00 25.26
CA ALA A 163 24.89 -15.90 24.43
C ALA A 163 24.14 -14.84 25.27
N ARG A 164 23.37 -15.27 26.28
CA ARG A 164 22.72 -14.38 27.26
C ARG A 164 23.71 -13.67 28.17
N ILE A 165 24.73 -14.38 28.66
CA ILE A 165 25.83 -13.75 29.43
C ILE A 165 26.54 -12.69 28.57
N ARG A 166 26.84 -12.99 27.30
CA ARG A 166 27.48 -12.02 26.39
C ARG A 166 26.57 -10.83 26.07
N TRP A 167 25.28 -11.08 25.82
CA TRP A 167 24.24 -10.07 25.62
C TRP A 167 24.25 -9.02 26.73
N ALA A 168 24.05 -9.45 27.98
CA ALA A 168 24.06 -8.60 29.16
C ALA A 168 25.43 -7.95 29.45
N SER A 169 26.54 -8.55 28.98
CA SER A 169 27.88 -8.01 29.20
C SER A 169 28.24 -6.82 28.30
N GLY A 170 27.64 -6.68 27.11
CA GLY A 170 28.03 -5.62 26.18
C GLY A 170 27.22 -5.52 24.89
N ASP A 171 26.86 -6.65 24.27
CA ASP A 171 26.25 -6.67 22.94
C ASP A 171 24.88 -5.93 22.91
N GLU A 172 24.10 -6.00 23.99
CA GLU A 172 22.86 -5.22 24.17
C GLU A 172 23.11 -3.70 24.08
N LYS A 173 24.18 -3.22 24.72
CA LYS A 173 24.56 -1.79 24.75
C LYS A 173 25.11 -1.32 23.41
N GLU A 174 25.82 -2.19 22.69
CA GLU A 174 26.28 -1.93 21.33
C GLU A 174 25.10 -1.76 20.37
N LEU A 175 24.19 -2.73 20.35
CA LEU A 175 23.02 -2.70 19.46
C LEU A 175 22.00 -1.61 19.85
N SER A 176 21.87 -1.27 21.15
CA SER A 176 21.06 -0.11 21.57
C SER A 176 21.64 1.22 21.08
N ARG A 177 22.97 1.39 21.16
CA ARG A 177 23.65 2.56 20.56
C ARG A 177 23.49 2.58 19.04
N LEU A 178 23.50 1.42 18.38
CA LEU A 178 23.19 1.33 16.95
C LEU A 178 21.77 1.83 16.69
N VAL A 179 20.74 1.36 17.43
CA VAL A 179 19.35 1.84 17.30
C VAL A 179 19.26 3.36 17.42
N ASP A 180 19.87 3.97 18.43
CA ASP A 180 19.85 5.42 18.60
C ASP A 180 20.58 6.17 17.48
N THR A 181 21.68 5.59 16.98
CA THR A 181 22.44 6.15 15.86
C THR A 181 21.64 6.09 14.56
N LEU A 182 20.98 4.94 14.28
CA LEU A 182 20.08 4.77 13.14
C LEU A 182 18.86 5.70 13.25
N ARG A 183 18.26 5.83 14.44
CA ARG A 183 17.13 6.72 14.76
C ARG A 183 17.47 8.17 14.46
N LYS A 184 18.66 8.62 14.88
CA LYS A 184 19.20 9.96 14.60
C LYS A 184 19.36 10.19 13.09
N TYR A 185 20.09 9.32 12.39
CA TYR A 185 20.33 9.51 10.96
C TYR A 185 19.05 9.37 10.12
N ASN A 186 18.11 8.51 10.50
CA ASN A 186 16.80 8.45 9.85
C ASN A 186 15.96 9.72 10.05
N ALA A 187 16.10 10.42 11.20
CA ALA A 187 15.48 11.73 11.39
C ALA A 187 16.16 12.79 10.51
N GLU A 188 17.49 12.90 10.55
CA GLU A 188 18.26 13.81 9.69
C GLU A 188 17.97 13.63 8.19
N LEU A 189 17.76 12.38 7.74
CA LEU A 189 17.41 12.07 6.36
C LEU A 189 15.95 12.43 6.05
N ALA A 190 15.00 12.15 6.95
CA ALA A 190 13.60 12.52 6.78
C ALA A 190 13.40 14.05 6.73
N ASP A 191 14.12 14.81 7.56
CA ASP A 191 14.07 16.28 7.61
C ASP A 191 14.51 16.95 6.30
N LEU A 192 15.24 16.23 5.43
CA LEU A 192 15.59 16.70 4.08
C LEU A 192 14.47 16.53 3.04
N LEU A 193 13.39 15.82 3.37
CA LEU A 193 12.28 15.60 2.43
C LEU A 193 11.43 16.88 2.30
N PRO A 194 11.19 17.37 1.07
CA PRO A 194 10.16 18.37 0.82
C PRO A 194 8.80 17.94 1.39
N PHE A 195 7.99 18.90 1.85
CA PHE A 195 6.68 18.65 2.49
C PHE A 195 5.78 17.65 1.72
N TYR A 196 5.74 17.77 0.38
CA TYR A 196 4.93 16.88 -0.46
C TYR A 196 5.47 15.44 -0.54
N ARG A 197 6.78 15.22 -0.31
CA ARG A 197 7.41 13.90 -0.16
C ARG A 197 7.26 13.37 1.26
N MET A 198 7.29 14.21 2.29
CA MET A 198 7.03 13.80 3.68
C MET A 198 5.65 13.13 3.82
N ALA A 199 4.60 13.75 3.26
CA ALA A 199 3.25 13.16 3.27
C ALA A 199 3.12 11.86 2.47
N ARG A 200 4.08 11.50 1.60
CA ARG A 200 4.16 10.21 0.90
C ARG A 200 4.95 9.19 1.71
N PHE A 201 6.07 9.61 2.27
CA PHE A 201 6.91 8.85 3.20
C PHE A 201 6.09 8.31 4.39
N GLU A 202 5.31 9.16 5.05
CA GLU A 202 4.42 8.77 6.15
C GLU A 202 3.35 7.76 5.70
N ARG A 203 2.66 8.02 4.58
CA ARG A 203 1.66 7.10 4.01
C ARG A 203 2.25 5.74 3.65
N ARG A 204 3.48 5.72 3.14
CA ARG A 204 4.23 4.51 2.81
C ARG A 204 4.62 3.71 4.04
N ILE A 205 5.13 4.37 5.08
CA ILE A 205 5.38 3.76 6.39
C ILE A 205 4.09 3.13 6.94
N GLY A 206 2.98 3.86 6.91
CA GLY A 206 1.69 3.38 7.37
C GLY A 206 1.23 2.11 6.66
N ARG A 207 1.35 2.05 5.32
CA ARG A 207 1.08 0.82 4.55
C ARG A 207 1.93 -0.36 5.03
N VAL A 208 3.24 -0.17 5.15
CA VAL A 208 4.15 -1.24 5.58
C VAL A 208 3.76 -1.77 6.97
N LEU A 209 3.47 -0.88 7.92
CA LEU A 209 3.07 -1.27 9.28
C LEU A 209 1.73 -2.01 9.32
N VAL A 210 0.71 -1.55 8.58
CA VAL A 210 -0.59 -2.26 8.52
C VAL A 210 -0.45 -3.64 7.86
N THR A 211 0.41 -3.79 6.84
CA THR A 211 0.72 -5.11 6.29
C THR A 211 1.57 -6.00 7.21
N THR A 212 2.23 -5.44 8.23
CA THR A 212 3.17 -6.16 9.11
C THR A 212 2.62 -6.23 10.54
N ARG A 213 1.47 -6.90 10.71
CA ARG A 213 0.68 -6.95 11.96
C ARG A 213 1.50 -7.14 13.24
N GLN A 214 2.39 -8.13 13.25
CA GLN A 214 3.23 -8.45 14.42
C GLN A 214 4.07 -7.25 14.85
N LEU A 215 4.72 -6.57 13.89
CA LEU A 215 5.56 -5.41 14.19
C LEU A 215 4.74 -4.23 14.71
N ALA A 216 3.60 -3.93 14.10
CA ALA A 216 2.74 -2.86 14.57
C ALA A 216 2.20 -3.12 15.99
N ALA A 217 1.88 -4.38 16.31
CA ALA A 217 1.49 -4.78 17.67
C ALA A 217 2.66 -4.60 18.67
N SER A 218 3.84 -5.18 18.40
CA SER A 218 4.99 -5.04 19.32
C SER A 218 5.44 -3.57 19.49
N MET A 219 5.32 -2.73 18.44
CA MET A 219 5.55 -1.28 18.56
C MET A 219 4.55 -0.61 19.52
N ALA A 220 3.26 -0.97 19.44
CA ALA A 220 2.23 -0.48 20.35
C ALA A 220 2.53 -0.86 21.82
N ASP A 221 2.99 -2.09 22.04
CA ASP A 221 3.29 -2.61 23.38
C ASP A 221 4.56 -1.96 23.98
N ILE A 222 5.58 -1.67 23.18
CA ILE A 222 6.76 -0.91 23.62
C ILE A 222 6.36 0.48 24.13
N GLY A 223 5.47 1.18 23.42
CA GLY A 223 4.96 2.49 23.83
C GLY A 223 4.06 2.52 25.07
N LEU A 224 3.68 1.35 25.60
CA LEU A 224 2.99 1.21 26.88
C LEU A 224 3.96 0.90 28.03
N ASN A 225 5.10 0.28 27.72
CA ASN A 225 6.08 -0.19 28.69
C ASN A 225 7.28 0.77 28.89
N ASN A 226 7.58 1.61 27.90
CA ASN A 226 8.71 2.55 27.92
C ASN A 226 8.27 4.03 27.91
N ASN A 227 8.92 4.85 28.72
CA ASN A 227 8.60 6.29 28.89
C ASN A 227 9.54 7.24 28.10
N THR A 228 10.33 6.77 27.12
CA THR A 228 11.16 7.68 26.32
C THR A 228 10.31 8.38 25.26
N THR A 229 10.59 9.66 24.97
CA THR A 229 9.82 10.44 23.98
C THR A 229 9.81 9.79 22.58
N SER A 230 10.89 9.13 22.21
CA SER A 230 11.01 8.39 20.95
C SER A 230 10.23 7.07 20.91
N ASP A 231 9.97 6.45 22.07
CA ASP A 231 9.21 5.21 22.15
C ASP A 231 7.71 5.50 22.29
N VAL A 232 7.33 6.65 22.85
CA VAL A 232 5.95 7.16 22.83
C VAL A 232 5.48 7.45 21.40
N ASP A 233 6.31 8.10 20.58
CA ASP A 233 6.00 8.39 19.17
C ASP A 233 5.87 7.10 18.33
N ALA A 234 6.86 6.20 18.44
CA ALA A 234 6.80 4.88 17.82
C ALA A 234 5.62 4.03 18.33
N GLY A 235 5.24 4.22 19.60
CA GLY A 235 4.12 3.57 20.26
C GLY A 235 2.76 4.02 19.75
N GLU A 236 2.57 5.34 19.56
CA GLU A 236 1.34 5.87 18.99
C GLU A 236 1.15 5.43 17.53
N VAL A 237 2.22 5.52 16.73
CA VAL A 237 2.27 4.97 15.37
C VAL A 237 1.95 3.47 15.36
N GLY A 238 2.55 2.69 16.29
CA GLY A 238 2.26 1.27 16.47
C GLY A 238 0.79 1.01 16.81
N ARG A 239 0.22 1.72 17.79
CA ARG A 239 -1.20 1.63 18.18
C ARG A 239 -2.12 1.89 17.00
N GLN A 240 -1.92 3.01 16.30
CA GLN A 240 -2.74 3.41 15.16
C GLN A 240 -2.79 2.32 14.08
N TYR A 241 -1.63 1.80 13.66
CA TYR A 241 -1.55 0.83 12.57
C TYR A 241 -1.85 -0.61 12.99
N SER A 242 -1.61 -0.98 14.26
CA SER A 242 -2.06 -2.27 14.84
C SER A 242 -3.59 -2.35 14.91
N LEU A 243 -4.24 -1.27 15.36
CA LEU A 243 -5.70 -1.16 15.33
C LEU A 243 -6.23 -1.21 13.90
N MET A 244 -5.60 -0.50 12.95
CA MET A 244 -5.98 -0.56 11.53
C MET A 244 -5.86 -1.97 10.95
N ALA A 245 -4.77 -2.70 11.24
CA ALA A 245 -4.59 -4.10 10.79
C ALA A 245 -5.70 -5.01 11.35
N ARG A 246 -5.96 -4.95 12.66
CA ARG A 246 -7.06 -5.70 13.30
C ARG A 246 -8.43 -5.33 12.72
N LEU A 247 -8.67 -4.05 12.39
CA LEU A 247 -9.90 -3.58 11.75
C LEU A 247 -10.03 -4.02 10.29
N LEU A 248 -8.95 -4.41 9.61
CA LEU A 248 -9.05 -5.07 8.31
C LEU A 248 -9.33 -6.58 8.49
N GLU A 249 -8.65 -7.22 9.45
CA GLU A 249 -8.73 -8.66 9.68
C GLU A 249 -10.06 -9.14 10.28
N SER A 250 -10.64 -8.45 11.27
CA SER A 250 -11.72 -9.03 12.10
C SER A 250 -13.04 -9.33 11.35
N ARG A 251 -13.17 -8.99 10.05
CA ARG A 251 -14.31 -9.43 9.22
C ARG A 251 -14.16 -10.89 8.78
N HIS A 252 -12.93 -11.41 8.71
CA HIS A 252 -12.68 -12.84 8.49
C HIS A 252 -13.06 -13.69 9.71
N GLU A 253 -12.86 -13.19 10.93
CA GLU A 253 -13.21 -13.90 12.16
C GLU A 253 -14.70 -13.81 12.50
N THR A 254 -15.38 -12.69 12.25
CA THR A 254 -16.84 -12.59 12.48
C THR A 254 -17.61 -13.47 11.52
N ASP A 255 -17.25 -13.52 10.23
CA ASP A 255 -17.92 -14.40 9.27
C ASP A 255 -17.74 -15.89 9.64
N ALA A 256 -16.60 -16.27 10.26
CA ALA A 256 -16.36 -17.62 10.76
C ALA A 256 -17.16 -17.96 12.04
N LEU A 257 -17.33 -17.00 12.95
CA LEU A 257 -18.12 -17.18 14.18
C LEU A 257 -19.64 -17.12 13.93
N GLU A 258 -20.09 -16.38 12.92
CA GLU A 258 -21.47 -16.43 12.43
C GLU A 258 -21.82 -17.79 11.80
N THR A 259 -20.85 -18.50 11.21
CA THR A 259 -21.09 -19.88 10.71
C THR A 259 -21.20 -20.95 11.79
N ASP A 260 -20.76 -20.68 13.03
CA ASP A 260 -20.76 -21.66 14.15
C ASP A 260 -21.86 -21.37 15.21
N SER A 261 -22.72 -20.37 14.96
CA SER A 261 -23.84 -20.03 15.83
C SER A 261 -25.12 -20.81 15.46
N PRO A 262 -25.84 -21.43 16.44
CA PRO A 262 -27.06 -22.19 16.13
C PRO A 262 -28.20 -21.28 15.68
N LYS A 263 -28.74 -21.56 14.49
CA LYS A 263 -29.79 -20.78 13.80
C LYS A 263 -31.06 -20.52 14.63
N PRO A 264 -31.63 -19.30 14.50
CA PRO A 264 -33.06 -19.07 14.57
C PRO A 264 -33.69 -18.90 13.16
N ALA A 265 -34.82 -19.58 12.94
CA ALA A 265 -35.83 -19.41 11.87
C ALA A 265 -35.38 -19.33 10.38
N GLU A 266 -36.01 -20.17 9.54
CA GLU A 266 -35.52 -20.58 8.21
C GLU A 266 -35.56 -19.54 7.06
N GLU A 267 -36.14 -18.34 7.23
CA GLU A 267 -36.38 -17.41 6.11
C GLU A 267 -35.12 -16.68 5.58
N ASN A 268 -34.09 -16.43 6.40
CA ASN A 268 -32.89 -15.72 5.95
C ASN A 268 -31.81 -16.63 5.31
N SER A 269 -31.89 -17.95 5.50
CA SER A 269 -30.84 -18.88 5.01
C SER A 269 -30.69 -18.88 3.48
N GLN A 270 -31.78 -18.71 2.73
CA GLN A 270 -31.74 -18.75 1.26
C GLN A 270 -31.09 -17.49 0.64
N ARG A 271 -31.21 -16.31 1.26
CA ARG A 271 -30.53 -15.08 0.79
C ARG A 271 -29.02 -15.15 1.04
N ALA A 272 -28.60 -15.61 2.22
CA ALA A 272 -27.18 -15.79 2.55
C ALA A 272 -26.51 -16.87 1.67
N LEU A 273 -27.17 -18.02 1.46
CA LEU A 273 -26.69 -19.06 0.54
C LEU A 273 -26.69 -18.60 -0.93
N ALA A 274 -27.62 -17.75 -1.35
CA ALA A 274 -27.58 -17.11 -2.67
C ALA A 274 -26.37 -16.18 -2.80
N ALA A 275 -26.10 -15.33 -1.80
CA ALA A 275 -24.93 -14.43 -1.80
C ALA A 275 -23.60 -15.20 -1.82
N LEU A 276 -23.43 -16.17 -0.92
CA LEU A 276 -22.21 -16.99 -0.82
C LEU A 276 -21.99 -17.88 -2.06
N SER A 277 -23.04 -18.51 -2.60
CA SER A 277 -22.93 -19.28 -3.84
C SER A 277 -22.73 -18.40 -5.08
N THR A 278 -23.15 -17.13 -5.04
CA THR A 278 -22.84 -16.16 -6.11
C THR A 278 -21.39 -15.72 -6.02
N ALA A 279 -20.87 -15.40 -4.82
CA ALA A 279 -19.46 -15.06 -4.61
C ALA A 279 -18.52 -16.22 -4.99
N SER A 280 -18.83 -17.46 -4.59
CA SER A 280 -18.05 -18.65 -4.92
C SER A 280 -18.06 -18.95 -6.44
N ARG A 281 -19.21 -18.79 -7.11
CA ARG A 281 -19.31 -18.89 -8.58
C ARG A 281 -18.60 -17.73 -9.30
N TYR A 282 -18.51 -16.55 -8.69
CA TYR A 282 -17.73 -15.42 -9.19
C TYR A 282 -16.23 -15.70 -9.13
N ALA A 283 -15.71 -16.10 -7.97
CA ALA A 283 -14.30 -16.47 -7.80
C ALA A 283 -13.89 -17.58 -8.78
N SER A 284 -14.74 -18.59 -8.96
CA SER A 284 -14.53 -19.69 -9.91
C SER A 284 -14.57 -19.25 -11.38
N ARG A 285 -15.34 -18.20 -11.73
CA ARG A 285 -15.35 -17.60 -13.09
C ARG A 285 -14.18 -16.66 -13.34
N VAL A 286 -13.68 -15.94 -12.33
CA VAL A 286 -12.48 -15.09 -12.43
C VAL A 286 -11.22 -15.95 -12.66
N ALA A 287 -11.15 -17.15 -12.07
CA ALA A 287 -10.12 -18.13 -12.39
C ALA A 287 -10.22 -18.72 -13.82
N ALA A 288 -11.34 -18.51 -14.53
CA ALA A 288 -11.69 -19.18 -15.78
C ALA A 288 -11.82 -18.22 -16.98
N SER A 289 -10.91 -17.25 -17.12
CA SER A 289 -10.37 -16.84 -18.43
C SER A 289 -9.31 -15.75 -18.30
N GLN A 290 -8.23 -15.85 -19.08
CA GLN A 290 -7.45 -14.68 -19.50
C GLN A 290 -8.25 -13.90 -20.56
N ALA A 291 -9.45 -13.45 -20.21
CA ALA A 291 -10.23 -12.56 -21.06
C ALA A 291 -9.49 -11.23 -21.16
N SER A 292 -9.38 -10.70 -22.38
CA SER A 292 -8.83 -9.37 -22.62
C SER A 292 -9.54 -8.33 -21.75
N LEU A 293 -8.78 -7.59 -20.94
CA LEU A 293 -9.29 -6.40 -20.25
C LEU A 293 -9.75 -5.31 -21.21
N TYR A 294 -9.26 -5.32 -22.46
CA TYR A 294 -9.74 -4.44 -23.51
C TYR A 294 -11.03 -5.02 -24.12
N LEU A 295 -12.11 -4.25 -24.00
CA LEU A 295 -13.48 -4.54 -24.47
C LEU A 295 -13.79 -3.67 -25.70
N ARG A 296 -14.79 -4.05 -26.50
CA ARG A 296 -15.24 -3.22 -27.64
C ARG A 296 -16.43 -2.34 -27.24
N ALA A 297 -16.38 -1.06 -27.60
CA ALA A 297 -17.48 -0.12 -27.37
C ALA A 297 -18.83 -0.59 -27.95
N SER A 298 -18.81 -1.38 -29.03
CA SER A 298 -19.99 -1.98 -29.67
C SER A 298 -20.69 -3.07 -28.84
N GLU A 299 -20.10 -3.52 -27.74
CA GLU A 299 -20.71 -4.51 -26.83
C GLU A 299 -21.71 -3.86 -25.85
N PHE A 300 -21.79 -2.52 -25.82
CA PHE A 300 -22.57 -1.75 -24.86
C PHE A 300 -23.70 -0.96 -25.52
N GLN A 301 -24.87 -0.99 -24.87
CA GLN A 301 -26.02 -0.16 -25.17
C GLN A 301 -26.17 0.86 -24.04
N PHE A 302 -26.03 2.15 -24.38
CA PHE A 302 -26.16 3.25 -23.42
C PHE A 302 -27.62 3.68 -23.29
N ASP A 303 -28.04 4.10 -22.09
CA ASP A 303 -29.39 4.58 -21.88
C ASP A 303 -29.69 5.83 -22.71
N LYS A 304 -30.87 5.87 -23.35
CA LYS A 304 -31.24 6.92 -24.32
C LYS A 304 -31.48 8.32 -23.71
N HIS A 305 -31.21 8.51 -22.41
CA HIS A 305 -31.34 9.79 -21.73
C HIS A 305 -30.10 10.66 -21.99
N GLY A 306 -30.02 11.15 -23.23
CA GLY A 306 -29.00 12.10 -23.65
C GLY A 306 -29.10 13.41 -22.85
N ALA A 307 -27.95 13.86 -22.35
CA ALA A 307 -27.71 15.25 -22.01
C ALA A 307 -26.25 15.55 -22.35
N GLU A 308 -26.03 16.55 -23.20
CA GLU A 308 -24.69 17.00 -23.59
C GLU A 308 -23.96 17.56 -22.35
N GLY A 309 -22.75 17.06 -22.09
CA GLY A 309 -21.93 17.50 -20.96
C GLY A 309 -20.90 16.46 -20.51
N PHE A 310 -19.91 16.90 -19.73
CA PHE A 310 -18.89 16.04 -19.13
C PHE A 310 -19.47 15.23 -17.96
N ARG A 311 -20.12 14.10 -18.27
CA ARG A 311 -20.50 13.11 -17.25
C ARG A 311 -19.31 12.21 -16.93
N THR A 312 -19.02 12.05 -15.64
CA THR A 312 -17.99 11.12 -15.13
C THR A 312 -18.45 9.67 -15.10
N GLN A 313 -19.78 9.43 -15.11
CA GLN A 313 -20.40 8.11 -15.03
C GLN A 313 -21.63 8.03 -15.93
N GLU A 314 -21.86 6.87 -16.54
CA GLU A 314 -22.98 6.57 -17.44
C GLU A 314 -23.49 5.15 -17.19
N PHE A 315 -24.79 4.92 -17.38
CA PHE A 315 -25.43 3.62 -17.22
C PHE A 315 -25.74 2.99 -18.59
N GLY A 316 -25.67 1.67 -18.65
CA GLY A 316 -26.00 0.93 -19.86
C GLY A 316 -26.09 -0.57 -19.63
N PHE A 317 -26.15 -1.31 -20.73
CA PHE A 317 -26.31 -2.75 -20.75
C PHE A 317 -25.23 -3.38 -21.63
N ARG A 318 -24.63 -4.47 -21.15
CA ARG A 318 -23.84 -5.40 -21.98
C ARG A 318 -24.69 -6.64 -22.21
N GLU A 319 -25.14 -6.85 -23.44
CA GLU A 319 -26.18 -7.81 -23.80
C GLU A 319 -27.47 -7.56 -23.01
N THR A 320 -27.68 -8.26 -21.89
CA THR A 320 -28.80 -8.07 -20.96
C THR A 320 -28.36 -7.67 -19.54
N SER A 321 -27.05 -7.64 -19.26
CA SER A 321 -26.52 -7.33 -17.93
C SER A 321 -26.37 -5.81 -17.74
N PRO A 322 -26.93 -5.21 -16.67
CA PRO A 322 -26.70 -3.80 -16.38
C PRO A 322 -25.25 -3.55 -15.95
N VAL A 323 -24.68 -2.45 -16.46
CA VAL A 323 -23.30 -2.01 -16.24
C VAL A 323 -23.24 -0.52 -15.93
N ILE A 324 -22.21 -0.15 -15.18
CA ILE A 324 -21.80 1.23 -14.94
C ILE A 324 -20.51 1.46 -15.74
N ILE A 325 -20.44 2.58 -16.44
CA ILE A 325 -19.28 2.97 -17.23
C ILE A 325 -18.77 4.29 -16.65
N GLU A 326 -17.51 4.30 -16.20
CA GLU A 326 -16.85 5.50 -15.69
C GLU A 326 -15.88 6.05 -16.71
N TRP A 327 -16.01 7.34 -17.00
CA TRP A 327 -15.34 8.02 -18.11
C TRP A 327 -14.09 8.77 -17.64
N ARG A 328 -12.93 8.34 -18.15
CA ARG A 328 -11.69 9.10 -18.08
C ARG A 328 -11.45 9.84 -19.40
N HIS A 329 -11.57 11.15 -19.38
CA HIS A 329 -11.32 12.00 -20.55
C HIS A 329 -9.83 12.32 -20.67
N TYR A 330 -9.37 12.62 -21.88
CA TYR A 330 -8.02 13.11 -22.19
C TYR A 330 -8.11 14.27 -23.21
N SER A 331 -7.06 15.09 -23.35
CA SER A 331 -7.10 16.23 -24.27
C SER A 331 -7.05 15.78 -25.73
N SER A 332 -7.82 16.43 -26.61
CA SER A 332 -7.72 16.23 -28.06
C SER A 332 -6.36 16.63 -28.66
N GLU A 333 -5.53 17.32 -27.89
CA GLU A 333 -4.16 17.74 -28.26
C GLU A 333 -3.08 16.72 -27.82
N GLU A 334 -3.48 15.61 -27.19
CA GLU A 334 -2.58 14.53 -26.78
C GLU A 334 -1.85 13.90 -27.98
N THR A 335 -0.53 13.80 -27.88
CA THR A 335 0.31 13.14 -28.89
C THR A 335 0.11 11.62 -28.88
N ARG A 336 0.46 10.93 -29.98
CA ARG A 336 0.38 9.46 -30.03
C ARG A 336 1.23 8.77 -28.94
N GLU A 337 2.35 9.39 -28.56
CA GLU A 337 3.25 8.89 -27.52
C GLU A 337 2.64 9.06 -26.12
N THR A 338 2.07 10.23 -25.82
CA THR A 338 1.39 10.46 -24.54
C THR A 338 0.11 9.64 -24.42
N LEU A 339 -0.67 9.46 -25.50
CA LEU A 339 -1.81 8.53 -25.56
C LEU A 339 -1.43 7.08 -25.22
N SER A 340 -0.26 6.60 -25.65
CA SER A 340 0.21 5.25 -25.27
C SER A 340 0.45 5.13 -23.76
N GLY A 341 0.89 6.23 -23.12
CA GLY A 341 0.97 6.34 -21.66
C GLY A 341 -0.39 6.46 -20.98
N VAL A 342 -1.43 7.00 -21.65
CA VAL A 342 -2.82 6.97 -21.15
C VAL A 342 -3.36 5.54 -21.19
N ASP A 343 -3.24 4.83 -22.31
CA ASP A 343 -3.73 3.43 -22.45
C ASP A 343 -3.07 2.51 -21.42
N ALA A 344 -1.74 2.55 -21.28
CA ALA A 344 -1.03 1.77 -20.27
C ALA A 344 -1.52 2.06 -18.84
N ARG A 345 -1.81 3.33 -18.51
CA ARG A 345 -2.36 3.72 -17.19
C ARG A 345 -3.78 3.18 -16.99
N VAL A 346 -4.65 3.30 -17.99
CA VAL A 346 -6.04 2.78 -17.93
C VAL A 346 -6.04 1.26 -17.84
N HIS A 347 -5.17 0.57 -18.59
CA HIS A 347 -4.98 -0.87 -18.52
C HIS A 347 -4.59 -1.33 -17.11
N MET A 348 -3.54 -0.71 -16.55
CA MET A 348 -3.07 -1.03 -15.19
C MET A 348 -4.14 -0.74 -14.12
N LEU A 349 -4.96 0.29 -14.32
CA LEU A 349 -6.08 0.62 -13.43
C LEU A 349 -7.19 -0.43 -13.53
N ALA A 350 -7.63 -0.77 -14.74
CA ALA A 350 -8.67 -1.79 -14.97
C ALA A 350 -8.26 -3.16 -14.41
N MET A 351 -7.00 -3.56 -14.61
CA MET A 351 -6.41 -4.76 -14.01
C MET A 351 -6.45 -4.72 -12.48
N GLN A 352 -6.05 -3.59 -11.88
CA GLN A 352 -6.07 -3.44 -10.43
C GLN A 352 -7.48 -3.50 -9.87
N LEU A 353 -8.44 -2.81 -10.49
CA LEU A 353 -9.84 -2.80 -10.06
C LEU A 353 -10.48 -4.17 -10.22
N GLN A 354 -10.13 -4.93 -11.26
CA GLN A 354 -10.57 -6.32 -11.43
C GLN A 354 -10.06 -7.19 -10.28
N GLN A 355 -8.75 -7.12 -9.96
CA GLN A 355 -8.17 -7.83 -8.82
C GLN A 355 -8.82 -7.43 -7.49
N LEU A 356 -9.00 -6.12 -7.23
CA LEU A 356 -9.65 -5.62 -6.01
C LEU A 356 -11.10 -6.08 -5.89
N SER A 357 -11.86 -6.07 -6.99
CA SER A 357 -13.26 -6.51 -7.02
C SER A 357 -13.44 -8.03 -6.86
N ALA A 358 -12.37 -8.81 -7.00
CA ALA A 358 -12.34 -10.24 -6.71
C ALA A 358 -11.94 -10.55 -5.25
N LEU A 359 -11.37 -9.58 -4.52
CA LEU A 359 -11.11 -9.73 -3.09
C LEU A 359 -12.42 -9.63 -2.30
N ALA A 360 -12.64 -10.57 -1.39
CA ALA A 360 -13.68 -10.44 -0.40
C ALA A 360 -13.50 -9.14 0.42
N HIS A 361 -14.62 -8.56 0.85
CA HIS A 361 -14.67 -7.40 1.73
C HIS A 361 -14.18 -6.05 1.15
N THR A 362 -13.89 -5.96 -0.15
CA THR A 362 -13.79 -4.65 -0.83
C THR A 362 -15.18 -4.20 -1.29
N GLY A 363 -15.37 -2.88 -1.34
CA GLY A 363 -16.48 -2.21 -1.98
C GLY A 363 -16.09 -1.71 -3.37
N VAL A 364 -15.44 -2.53 -4.21
CA VAL A 364 -15.25 -2.21 -5.63
C VAL A 364 -16.21 -3.07 -6.43
N LEU A 365 -16.99 -2.46 -7.34
CA LEU A 365 -17.87 -3.23 -8.22
C LEU A 365 -17.04 -4.16 -9.13
N PRO A 366 -17.58 -5.32 -9.54
CA PRO A 366 -16.90 -6.24 -10.46
C PRO A 366 -16.43 -5.55 -11.75
N CYS A 367 -15.14 -5.27 -11.85
CA CYS A 367 -14.53 -4.62 -13.01
C CYS A 367 -14.37 -5.63 -14.15
N LEU A 368 -15.02 -5.35 -15.28
CA LEU A 368 -15.01 -6.19 -16.47
C LEU A 368 -13.83 -5.90 -17.40
N GLY A 369 -13.30 -4.68 -17.32
CA GLY A 369 -12.28 -4.18 -18.24
C GLY A 369 -12.52 -2.72 -18.60
N TYR A 370 -11.96 -2.30 -19.72
CA TYR A 370 -12.04 -0.95 -20.25
C TYR A 370 -12.18 -0.95 -21.77
N PHE A 371 -12.61 0.17 -22.35
CA PHE A 371 -12.60 0.40 -23.79
C PHE A 371 -12.25 1.85 -24.12
N HIS A 372 -11.92 2.11 -25.37
CA HIS A 372 -11.53 3.43 -25.88
C HIS A 372 -12.61 4.00 -26.80
N ASP A 373 -13.04 5.23 -26.52
CA ASP A 373 -13.95 6.04 -27.34
C ASP A 373 -13.17 7.23 -27.92
N GLU A 374 -12.35 6.92 -28.93
CA GLU A 374 -11.47 7.88 -29.63
C GLU A 374 -12.23 9.14 -30.07
N LYS A 375 -13.46 8.97 -30.57
CA LYS A 375 -14.32 10.04 -31.11
C LYS A 375 -14.68 11.10 -30.07
N ARG A 376 -14.65 10.75 -28.78
CA ARG A 376 -14.97 11.64 -27.66
C ARG A 376 -13.77 11.85 -26.72
N CYS A 377 -12.57 11.49 -27.16
CA CYS A 377 -11.32 11.60 -26.40
C CYS A 377 -11.43 11.06 -24.96
N ARG A 378 -11.94 9.82 -24.81
CA ARG A 378 -12.17 9.22 -23.49
C ARG A 378 -12.04 7.70 -23.46
N TYR A 379 -11.70 7.17 -22.30
CA TYR A 379 -11.74 5.75 -21.98
C TYR A 379 -12.91 5.47 -21.03
N GLY A 380 -13.63 4.38 -21.26
CA GLY A 380 -14.68 3.89 -20.36
C GLY A 380 -14.19 2.68 -19.58
N ILE A 381 -14.16 2.76 -18.24
CA ILE A 381 -13.92 1.62 -17.36
C ILE A 381 -15.29 1.01 -17.00
N VAL A 382 -15.44 -0.30 -17.13
CA VAL A 382 -16.74 -0.98 -17.10
C VAL A 382 -16.88 -1.85 -15.86
N PHE A 383 -17.93 -1.58 -15.09
CA PHE A 383 -18.28 -2.31 -13.88
C PHE A 383 -19.64 -3.00 -14.03
N ARG A 384 -19.76 -4.26 -13.57
CA ARG A 384 -21.06 -4.95 -13.50
C ARG A 384 -21.79 -4.58 -12.21
N TYR A 385 -23.11 -4.54 -12.25
CA TYR A 385 -23.95 -4.45 -11.05
C TYR A 385 -23.73 -5.65 -10.10
N PRO A 386 -23.95 -5.49 -8.79
CA PRO A 386 -23.88 -6.58 -7.83
C PRO A 386 -25.13 -7.48 -7.95
N GLY A 387 -24.96 -8.65 -8.56
CA GLY A 387 -26.01 -9.65 -8.74
C GLY A 387 -26.68 -9.64 -10.12
N GLU A 388 -27.09 -10.82 -10.61
CA GLU A 388 -27.59 -11.01 -11.97
C GLU A 388 -28.97 -10.38 -12.24
N ASN A 389 -29.72 -10.01 -11.18
CA ASN A 389 -31.10 -9.50 -11.26
C ASN A 389 -31.30 -8.08 -10.68
N SER A 390 -30.23 -7.33 -10.38
CA SER A 390 -30.37 -5.99 -9.79
C SER A 390 -30.78 -4.97 -10.86
N ALA A 391 -32.09 -4.88 -11.14
CA ALA A 391 -32.67 -3.96 -12.10
C ALA A 391 -32.85 -2.52 -11.55
N ALA A 392 -32.60 -2.31 -10.25
CA ALA A 392 -32.66 -1.00 -9.63
C ALA A 392 -31.40 -0.19 -9.97
N SER A 393 -31.57 1.01 -10.53
CA SER A 393 -30.46 1.96 -10.71
C SER A 393 -29.84 2.29 -9.34
N PRO A 394 -28.50 2.29 -9.22
CA PRO A 394 -27.84 2.61 -7.95
C PRO A 394 -28.16 4.04 -7.53
N THR A 395 -28.19 4.26 -6.22
CA THR A 395 -28.37 5.57 -5.61
C THR A 395 -27.09 5.98 -4.91
N SER A 396 -26.64 7.23 -5.06
CA SER A 396 -25.47 7.72 -4.33
C SER A 396 -25.78 7.88 -2.83
N LEU A 397 -24.77 7.72 -1.98
CA LEU A 397 -24.91 7.96 -0.54
C LEU A 397 -25.34 9.41 -0.25
N GLU A 398 -24.86 10.37 -1.04
CA GLU A 398 -25.33 11.76 -1.00
C GLU A 398 -26.84 11.87 -1.22
N HIS A 399 -27.35 11.28 -2.30
CA HIS A 399 -28.78 11.30 -2.60
C HIS A 399 -29.58 10.56 -1.52
N ARG A 400 -29.11 9.40 -1.07
CA ARG A 400 -29.71 8.64 0.04
C ARG A 400 -29.81 9.48 1.33
N LEU A 401 -28.73 10.14 1.74
CA LEU A 401 -28.73 11.00 2.92
C LEU A 401 -29.72 12.17 2.78
N SER A 402 -29.82 12.76 1.58
CA SER A 402 -30.79 13.83 1.28
C SER A 402 -32.25 13.37 1.36
N GLN A 403 -32.54 12.08 1.11
CA GLN A 403 -33.87 11.48 1.22
C GLN A 403 -34.21 11.03 2.66
N ASP A 404 -33.24 10.47 3.37
CA ASP A 404 -33.43 9.97 4.74
C ASP A 404 -33.59 11.14 5.75
N GLN A 405 -32.86 12.24 5.55
CA GLN A 405 -32.85 13.40 6.46
C GLN A 405 -34.24 14.04 6.72
N PRO A 406 -35.03 14.46 5.72
CA PRO A 406 -36.35 15.04 5.94
C PRO A 406 -37.39 14.02 6.46
N ARG A 407 -37.11 12.72 6.31
CA ARG A 407 -37.96 11.63 6.81
C ARG A 407 -37.57 11.18 8.22
N HIS A 408 -36.54 11.78 8.81
CA HIS A 408 -35.94 11.38 10.09
C HIS A 408 -35.50 9.90 10.15
N ILE A 409 -35.26 9.26 8.99
CA ILE A 409 -34.80 7.87 8.93
C ILE A 409 -33.39 7.80 9.52
N ARG A 410 -33.23 6.95 10.54
CA ARG A 410 -31.94 6.64 11.14
C ARG A 410 -31.59 5.21 10.77
N ARG A 411 -30.60 5.07 9.89
CA ARG A 411 -30.03 3.77 9.55
C ARG A 411 -29.29 3.17 10.74
N ASP A 412 -29.24 1.85 10.81
CA ASP A 412 -28.63 1.16 11.95
C ASP A 412 -27.15 1.55 12.12
N LEU A 413 -26.71 1.63 13.37
CA LEU A 413 -25.35 2.08 13.68
C LEU A 413 -24.31 1.06 13.22
N GLU A 414 -24.58 -0.23 13.45
CA GLU A 414 -23.71 -1.32 13.06
C GLU A 414 -23.53 -1.37 11.53
N ASP A 415 -24.62 -1.27 10.78
CA ASP A 415 -24.61 -1.23 9.31
C ASP A 415 -23.80 -0.04 8.77
N ARG A 416 -23.96 1.16 9.36
CA ARG A 416 -23.14 2.34 9.01
C ARG A 416 -21.66 2.13 9.30
N LEU A 417 -21.31 1.46 10.39
CA LEU A 417 -19.92 1.12 10.72
C LEU A 417 -19.37 0.04 9.77
N ARG A 418 -20.17 -0.98 9.42
CA ARG A 418 -19.81 -2.04 8.46
C ARG A 418 -19.58 -1.47 7.06
N ALA A 419 -20.43 -0.53 6.63
CA ALA A 419 -20.30 0.23 5.40
C ALA A 419 -19.00 1.07 5.38
N ALA A 420 -18.77 1.87 6.42
CA ALA A 420 -17.54 2.67 6.55
C ALA A 420 -16.27 1.82 6.54
N ARG A 421 -16.27 0.69 7.26
CA ARG A 421 -15.17 -0.29 7.28
C ARG A 421 -14.88 -0.87 5.90
N SER A 422 -15.91 -1.22 5.13
CA SER A 422 -15.77 -1.73 3.75
C SER A 422 -15.13 -0.71 2.81
N LEU A 423 -15.53 0.56 2.92
CA LEU A 423 -14.95 1.66 2.13
C LEU A 423 -13.50 1.96 2.54
N VAL A 424 -13.20 2.01 3.85
CA VAL A 424 -11.82 2.20 4.35
C VAL A 424 -10.91 1.05 3.92
N GLY A 425 -11.37 -0.20 3.99
CA GLY A 425 -10.63 -1.36 3.49
C GLY A 425 -10.33 -1.26 1.99
N THR A 426 -11.28 -0.78 1.20
CA THR A 426 -11.11 -0.54 -0.25
C THR A 426 -10.02 0.50 -0.52
N VAL A 427 -10.12 1.66 0.12
CA VAL A 427 -9.15 2.74 -0.01
C VAL A 427 -7.76 2.29 0.47
N TYR A 428 -7.70 1.54 1.56
CA TYR A 428 -6.45 0.96 2.06
C TYR A 428 -5.82 -0.01 1.06
N GLN A 429 -6.58 -0.91 0.44
CA GLN A 429 -6.04 -1.85 -0.55
C GLN A 429 -5.51 -1.10 -1.79
N MET A 430 -6.24 -0.08 -2.28
CA MET A 430 -5.74 0.80 -3.35
C MET A 430 -4.43 1.51 -2.97
N LEU A 431 -4.37 2.12 -1.79
CA LEU A 431 -3.15 2.76 -1.29
C LEU A 431 -2.00 1.74 -1.17
N SER A 432 -2.29 0.53 -0.70
CA SER A 432 -1.34 -0.58 -0.50
C SER A 432 -0.64 -1.06 -1.77
N VAL A 433 -1.18 -0.75 -2.95
CA VAL A 433 -0.57 -1.00 -4.26
C VAL A 433 -0.27 0.29 -5.04
N ASN A 434 -0.01 1.40 -4.34
CA ASN A 434 0.36 2.70 -4.92
C ASN A 434 -0.72 3.34 -5.82
N TRP A 435 -2.01 3.15 -5.56
CA TRP A 435 -3.09 3.85 -6.26
C TRP A 435 -3.79 4.89 -5.36
N LEU A 436 -4.00 6.09 -5.91
CA LEU A 436 -4.71 7.20 -5.27
C LEU A 436 -6.07 7.38 -5.94
N HIS A 437 -7.16 7.28 -5.18
CA HIS A 437 -8.52 7.39 -5.74
C HIS A 437 -8.87 8.80 -6.28
N LYS A 438 -8.38 9.84 -5.59
CA LYS A 438 -8.56 11.27 -5.88
C LYS A 438 -10.00 11.83 -5.89
N SER A 439 -11.04 11.01 -6.01
CA SER A 439 -12.45 11.46 -6.01
C SER A 439 -13.32 10.75 -4.94
N ILE A 440 -12.86 10.70 -3.68
CA ILE A 440 -13.65 10.07 -2.60
C ILE A 440 -14.69 11.09 -2.08
N SER A 441 -15.97 10.81 -2.27
CA SER A 441 -17.09 11.65 -1.87
C SER A 441 -18.36 10.82 -1.64
N SER A 442 -19.36 11.38 -0.95
CA SER A 442 -20.69 10.75 -0.81
C SER A 442 -21.43 10.63 -2.14
N SER A 443 -21.12 11.47 -3.13
CA SER A 443 -21.67 11.36 -4.50
C SER A 443 -21.14 10.14 -5.26
N ASN A 444 -19.91 9.70 -4.94
CA ASN A 444 -19.23 8.56 -5.58
C ASN A 444 -19.33 7.25 -4.78
N ILE A 445 -20.10 7.22 -3.68
CA ILE A 445 -20.43 5.98 -2.96
C ILE A 445 -21.81 5.51 -3.45
N LEU A 446 -21.85 4.34 -4.10
CA LEU A 446 -23.03 3.74 -4.71
C LEU A 446 -23.68 2.70 -3.76
N LEU A 447 -25.01 2.76 -3.68
CA LEU A 447 -25.86 1.85 -2.92
C LEU A 447 -26.87 1.19 -3.87
N PHE A 448 -27.09 -0.12 -3.73
CA PHE A 448 -27.95 -0.93 -4.61
C PHE A 448 -29.22 -1.43 -3.88
N GLU A 449 -29.79 -0.58 -3.02
CA GLU A 449 -30.88 -0.94 -2.12
C GLU A 449 -32.17 -1.39 -2.83
N GLY A 450 -32.66 -2.57 -2.45
CA GLY A 450 -33.96 -3.09 -2.90
C GLY A 450 -35.17 -2.41 -2.25
N ASP A 451 -35.08 -2.07 -0.96
CA ASP A 451 -36.09 -1.32 -0.21
C ASP A 451 -35.50 -0.01 0.31
N ARG A 452 -36.13 1.11 -0.08
CA ARG A 452 -35.66 2.46 0.26
C ARG A 452 -35.94 2.86 1.71
N ASP A 453 -36.82 2.15 2.41
CA ASP A 453 -37.27 2.51 3.76
C ASP A 453 -36.69 1.60 4.87
N SER A 454 -36.00 0.52 4.49
CA SER A 454 -35.67 -0.68 5.29
C SER A 454 -34.84 -0.53 6.58
N HIS A 455 -34.43 0.68 6.99
CA HIS A 455 -33.48 0.99 8.09
C HIS A 455 -32.06 0.38 8.01
N THR A 456 -31.86 -0.76 7.36
CA THR A 456 -30.55 -1.36 7.09
C THR A 456 -29.74 -0.55 6.07
N VAL A 457 -28.43 -0.79 6.00
CA VAL A 457 -27.54 -0.29 4.94
C VAL A 457 -26.90 -1.47 4.23
N GLU A 458 -27.26 -1.66 2.96
CA GLU A 458 -26.60 -2.63 2.08
C GLU A 458 -25.11 -2.28 1.85
N SER A 459 -24.32 -3.24 1.37
CA SER A 459 -22.88 -3.03 1.20
C SER A 459 -22.60 -1.90 0.19
N PRO A 460 -21.84 -0.85 0.59
CA PRO A 460 -21.54 0.27 -0.30
C PRO A 460 -20.43 -0.08 -1.28
N PHE A 461 -20.49 0.53 -2.46
CA PHE A 461 -19.43 0.46 -3.46
C PHE A 461 -18.84 1.84 -3.72
N LEU A 462 -17.52 1.94 -3.70
CA LEU A 462 -16.79 3.10 -4.16
C LEU A 462 -16.73 3.07 -5.69
N GLY A 463 -17.23 4.13 -6.33
CA GLY A 463 -16.97 4.50 -7.72
C GLY A 463 -16.20 5.82 -7.77
N GLY A 464 -16.14 6.45 -8.94
CA GLY A 464 -15.41 7.71 -9.15
C GLY A 464 -13.93 7.52 -9.52
N PHE A 465 -13.60 6.41 -10.17
CA PHE A 465 -12.23 6.03 -10.54
C PHE A 465 -11.66 6.84 -11.73
N SER A 466 -12.42 7.76 -12.33
CA SER A 466 -11.98 8.59 -13.46
C SER A 466 -10.69 9.38 -13.17
N LEU A 467 -10.53 9.88 -11.93
CA LEU A 467 -9.32 10.57 -11.45
C LEU A 467 -8.32 9.66 -10.74
N THR A 468 -8.59 8.35 -10.67
CA THR A 468 -7.69 7.40 -9.98
C THR A 468 -6.38 7.28 -10.73
N ARG A 469 -5.26 7.41 -10.02
CA ARG A 469 -3.93 7.47 -10.63
C ARG A 469 -2.86 6.82 -9.74
N ARG A 470 -1.70 6.47 -10.29
CA ARG A 470 -0.62 5.88 -9.47
C ARG A 470 0.08 6.97 -8.67
N ASP A 471 0.56 6.61 -7.48
CA ASP A 471 1.37 7.50 -6.63
C ASP A 471 2.82 7.52 -7.14
N ASN A 472 3.02 8.12 -8.31
CA ASN A 472 4.30 8.26 -9.01
C ASN A 472 4.58 9.73 -9.36
N ASP A 473 5.85 10.13 -9.34
CA ASP A 473 6.32 11.51 -9.61
C ASP A 473 6.11 11.97 -11.05
N LEU A 474 6.06 11.02 -12.00
CA LEU A 474 5.99 11.30 -13.44
C LEU A 474 4.56 11.39 -13.99
N GLU A 475 3.54 11.17 -13.15
CA GLU A 475 2.16 11.43 -13.58
C GLU A 475 1.82 12.91 -13.31
N PRO A 476 1.57 13.73 -14.34
CA PRO A 476 1.05 15.08 -14.13
C PRO A 476 -0.25 14.98 -13.32
N THR A 477 -0.47 15.98 -12.46
CA THR A 477 -1.75 16.08 -11.77
C THR A 477 -2.72 16.73 -12.72
N ASP A 478 -3.51 15.90 -13.40
CA ASP A 478 -4.72 16.31 -14.11
C ASP A 478 -5.57 17.11 -13.08
N LEU A 479 -5.73 18.42 -13.33
CA LEU A 479 -6.43 19.40 -12.47
C LEU A 479 -7.82 19.72 -13.05
#